data_AF-A0A3B1BE81-F1
#
_entry.id   AF-A0A3B1BE81-F1
#
_cell.length_a   1.000
_cell.length_b   1.000
_cell.length_c   1.000
_cell.angle_alpha   90.00
_cell.angle_beta   90.00
_cell.angle_gamma   90.00
#
_symmetry.space_group_name_H-M   'P 1'
#
loop_
_entity.id
_entity.type
_entity.pdbx_description
1 polymer ?
#
loop_
_entity_poly.entity_id
_entity_poly.type
_entity_poly.pdbx_seq_one_letter_code
_entity_poly.pdbx_strand_id
1 'polypeptide(L)' 'MEGMIGEIKMFAGNYSPRFWTFCEGQLVSVNSNTALFSILGTVYGGDGRTTFGLPDLRGRSPISPGAGPG' A
#
# COMPACT_ATOMS: atom_id res chain seq x y z
N MET A 1 11.78 12.25 -0.30
CA MET A 1 11.88 11.18 0.71
C MET A 1 12.09 9.90 -0.06
N GLU A 2 13.32 9.39 -0.06
CA GLU A 2 13.61 8.10 -0.67
C GLU A 2 13.15 7.01 0.31
N GLY A 3 12.37 6.06 -0.18
CA GLY A 3 11.89 4.91 0.58
C GLY A 3 11.87 3.69 -0.33
N MET A 4 11.86 2.50 0.26
CA MET A 4 11.78 1.26 -0.50
C MET A 4 10.37 1.08 -1.07
N ILE A 5 10.25 0.52 -2.27
CA ILE A 5 8.95 0.16 -2.84
C ILE A 5 8.28 -0.85 -1.89
N GLY A 6 7.04 -0.57 -1.49
CA GLY A 6 6.30 -1.37 -0.51
C GLY A 6 6.44 -0.90 0.94
N GLU A 7 7.23 0.14 1.21
CA GLU A 7 7.28 0.76 2.55
C GLU A 7 5.97 1.49 2.87
N ILE A 8 5.45 1.27 4.08
CA ILE A 8 4.34 2.02 4.64
C ILE A 8 4.91 3.01 5.66
N LYS A 9 4.67 4.30 5.44
CA LYS A 9 5.12 5.37 6.34
C LYS A 9 3.95 6.21 6.79
N MET A 10 3.88 6.45 8.10
CA MET A 10 2.91 7.40 8.67
C MET A 10 3.29 8.81 8.23
N PHE A 11 2.33 9.51 7.63
CA PHE A 11 2.51 10.86 7.12
C PHE A 11 1.47 11.78 7.73
N ALA A 12 1.91 12.87 8.36
CA ALA A 12 1.04 13.84 9.03
C ALA A 12 0.50 14.95 8.10
N GLY A 13 0.95 14.99 6.84
CA GLY A 13 0.50 15.97 5.86
C GLY A 13 -0.73 15.51 5.08
N ASN A 14 -1.44 16.47 4.50
CA ASN A 14 -2.71 16.23 3.80
C ASN A 14 -2.56 16.07 2.27
N TYR A 15 -1.33 15.86 1.79
CA TYR A 15 -1.01 15.69 0.37
C TYR A 15 -0.12 14.45 0.17
N SER A 16 -0.26 13.77 -0.97
CA SER A 16 0.63 12.64 -1.26
C SER A 16 1.96 13.14 -1.84
N PRO A 17 3.11 12.85 -1.22
CA PRO A 17 4.40 13.17 -1.82
C PRO A 17 4.59 12.45 -3.17
N ARG A 18 5.44 13.00 -4.03
CA ARG A 18 5.79 12.34 -5.31
C ARG A 18 6.40 10.96 -5.03
N PHE A 19 5.96 9.96 -5.80
CA PHE A 19 6.28 8.52 -5.62
C PHE A 19 5.63 7.82 -4.41
N TRP A 20 4.76 8.52 -3.68
CA TRP A 20 3.97 7.95 -2.60
C TRP A 20 2.48 8.07 -2.93
N THR A 21 1.69 7.21 -2.32
CA THR A 21 0.23 7.26 -2.37
C THR A 21 -0.33 6.87 -1.00
N PHE A 22 -1.43 7.50 -0.61
CA PHE A 22 -2.11 7.15 0.64
C PHE A 22 -2.71 5.74 0.59
N CYS A 23 -2.60 5.04 1.72
CA CYS A 23 -3.20 3.73 1.96
C CYS A 23 -4.69 3.90 2.31
N GLU A 24 -5.51 4.16 1.29
CA GLU A 24 -6.95 4.45 1.41
C GLU A 24 -7.84 3.35 0.78
N GLY A 25 -7.28 2.17 0.47
CA GLY A 25 -8.04 1.11 -0.22
C GLY A 25 -8.26 1.35 -1.73
N GLN A 26 -7.55 2.31 -2.33
CA GLN A 26 -7.72 2.66 -3.74
C GLN A 26 -7.17 1.59 -4.69
N LEU A 27 -7.80 1.44 -5.85
CA LEU A 27 -7.32 0.58 -6.94
C LEU A 27 -6.32 1.33 -7.80
N VAL A 28 -5.17 0.70 -8.06
CA VAL A 28 -4.06 1.28 -8.83
C VAL A 28 -3.75 0.39 -10.02
N SER A 29 -3.37 1.00 -11.14
CA SER A 29 -2.98 0.27 -12.35
C SER A 29 -1.69 -0.54 -12.13
N VAL A 30 -1.75 -1.83 -12.44
CA VAL A 30 -0.60 -2.74 -12.41
C VAL A 30 0.47 -2.27 -13.39
N ASN A 31 0.07 -1.86 -14.60
CA ASN A 31 1.00 -1.43 -15.66
C ASN A 31 1.88 -0.23 -15.24
N SER A 32 1.33 0.67 -14.42
CA SER A 32 2.07 1.84 -13.94
C SER A 32 2.89 1.57 -12.69
N ASN A 33 2.63 0.47 -11.97
CA ASN A 33 3.22 0.17 -10.65
C ASN A 33 3.59 -1.32 -10.52
N THR A 34 4.24 -1.87 -11.56
CA THR A 34 4.57 -3.30 -11.65
C THR A 34 5.42 -3.78 -10.47
N ALA A 35 6.40 -3.00 -10.05
CA ALA A 35 7.26 -3.33 -8.90
C ALA A 35 6.48 -3.40 -7.58
N LEU A 36 5.52 -2.49 -7.37
CA LEU A 36 4.67 -2.50 -6.18
C LEU A 36 3.67 -3.67 -6.21
N PHE A 37 3.12 -3.98 -7.38
CA PHE A 37 2.25 -5.13 -7.57
C PHE A 37 2.97 -6.45 -7.28
N SER A 38 4.23 -6.61 -7.68
CA SER A 38 5.01 -7.82 -7.34
C SER A 38 5.19 -8.04 -5.84
N ILE A 39 5.05 -6.99 -5.01
CA ILE A 39 5.17 -7.06 -3.55
C ILE A 39 3.80 -7.28 -2.90
N LEU A 40 2.78 -6.49 -3.26
CA LEU A 40 1.46 -6.53 -2.63
C LEU A 40 0.53 -7.60 -3.22
N GLY A 41 0.70 -7.93 -4.50
CA GLY A 41 -0.23 -8.76 -5.25
C GLY A 41 -1.64 -8.18 -5.25
N THR A 42 -2.64 -9.05 -5.09
CA THR A 42 -4.07 -8.69 -4.97
C THR A 42 -4.59 -8.79 -3.54
N VAL A 43 -3.70 -8.82 -2.54
CA VAL A 43 -4.07 -9.04 -1.12
C VAL A 43 -5.12 -8.03 -0.64
N TYR A 44 -5.05 -6.79 -1.12
CA TYR A 44 -5.94 -5.71 -0.75
C TYR A 44 -7.03 -5.42 -1.81
N GLY A 45 -7.25 -6.32 -2.76
CA GLY A 45 -8.28 -6.24 -3.80
C GLY A 45 -7.73 -5.99 -5.21
N GLY A 46 -8.65 -5.67 -6.12
CA GLY A 46 -8.37 -5.52 -7.55
C GLY A 46 -8.48 -6.83 -8.33
N ASP A 47 -8.37 -6.73 -9.66
CA ASP A 47 -8.54 -7.86 -10.59
C ASP A 47 -7.23 -8.65 -10.80
N GLY A 48 -6.09 -8.11 -10.36
CA GLY A 48 -4.76 -8.74 -10.51
C GLY A 48 -4.21 -8.76 -11.93
N ARG A 49 -5.02 -8.38 -12.92
CA ARG A 49 -4.61 -8.25 -14.33
C ARG A 49 -4.34 -6.80 -14.70
N THR A 50 -5.30 -5.92 -14.40
CA THR A 50 -5.24 -4.50 -14.77
C THR A 50 -5.04 -3.61 -13.55
N THR A 51 -5.62 -3.98 -12.42
CA THR A 51 -5.58 -3.22 -11.17
C THR A 51 -5.29 -4.10 -9.97
N PHE A 52 -4.70 -3.48 -8.95
CA PHE A 52 -4.52 -4.05 -7.62
C PHE A 52 -4.91 -3.04 -6.55
N GLY A 53 -5.35 -3.53 -5.40
CA GLY A 53 -5.73 -2.69 -4.26
C GLY A 53 -4.54 -2.33 -3.40
N LEU A 54 -4.60 -1.14 -2.81
CA LEU A 54 -3.72 -0.75 -1.71
C LEU A 54 -4.37 -1.04 -0.36
N PRO A 55 -3.59 -1.14 0.72
CA PRO A 55 -4.13 -1.22 2.07
C PRO A 55 -5.06 -0.03 2.37
N ASP A 56 -6.08 -0.26 3.19
CA ASP A 56 -6.87 0.81 3.82
C ASP A 56 -6.41 0.96 5.27
N LEU A 57 -5.70 2.05 5.56
CA LEU A 57 -5.19 2.40 6.88
C LEU A 57 -5.92 3.60 7.50
N ARG A 58 -7.07 4.01 6.95
CA ARG A 58 -7.86 5.09 7.56
C ARG A 58 -8.37 4.68 8.93
N GLY A 59 -7.97 5.44 9.95
CA GLY A 59 -8.32 5.14 11.33
C GLY A 59 -7.73 3.82 11.85
N ARG A 60 -6.72 3.26 11.16
CA ARG A 60 -6.03 2.02 11.54
C ARG A 60 -4.54 2.29 11.67
N SER A 61 -3.92 1.74 12.71
CA SER A 61 -2.47 1.72 12.83
C SER A 61 -1.93 0.41 12.24
N PRO A 62 -0.89 0.43 11.40
CA PRO A 62 -0.26 -0.80 10.94
C PRO A 62 0.36 -1.52 12.14
N ILE A 63 -0.05 -2.78 12.35
CA ILE A 63 0.53 -3.67 13.34
C ILE A 63 1.35 -4.71 12.58
N SER A 64 2.52 -5.05 13.12
CA SER A 64 3.33 -6.15 12.59
C SER A 64 2.47 -7.43 12.48
N PRO A 65 2.68 -8.31 11.49
CA PRO A 65 2.07 -9.64 11.46
C PRO A 65 2.60 -10.47 12.64
N GLY A 66 2.08 -10.19 13.84
CA GLY A 66 2.44 -10.87 15.08
C GLY A 66 1.56 -12.09 15.27
N ALA A 67 2.17 -13.26 15.25
CA ALA A 67 1.62 -14.48 15.85
C ALA A 67 2.35 -14.76 17.19
N GLY A 68 2.53 -13.72 18.00
CA GLY A 68 3.13 -13.88 19.32
C GLY A 68 2.21 -14.74 20.19
N PRO A 69 2.72 -15.79 20.88
CA PRO A 69 1.99 -16.37 21.99
C PRO A 69 1.85 -15.25 23.03
N GLY A 70 0.60 -14.89 23.36
CA GLY A 70 0.28 -13.73 24.21
C GLY A 70 1.03 -13.69 25.54
#